data_AF-A0A935AZK0-F1
#
_entry.id   AF-A0A935AZK0-F1
#
_cell.length_a   1.000
_cell.length_b   1.000
_cell.length_c   1.000
_cell.angle_alpha   90.00
_cell.angle_beta   90.00
_cell.angle_gamma   90.00
#
_symmetry.space_group_name_H-M   'P 1'
#
loop_
_entity.id
_entity.type
_entity.pdbx_description
1 polymer ?
#
loop_
_entity_poly.entity_id
_entity_poly.type
_entity_poly.pdbx_seq_one_letter_code
_entity_poly.pdbx_strand_id
1 'polypeptide(L)'
;MFNHTPVTSRRRLPLFAGAVVSGALVLGAALPAGAQTGAGGTGERGDRARTACLGAIDKRIAALDKASETLSSDKHLTDGHRDTLTTRVDSAHTGIEAIRPQVESAAADQLKQLCSSVATDYRVFAVLLPQVHLARIGDAAAAAQTRADGVSAKIDEAIGRANAAGKNVDAATEAAEALDDAVAKLGTDAQGLADQALAITPADFNGDKDVMDPLREKGKAVRADGKAVRAAAKTVRTELKALRG
;
A
#
# COMPACT_ATOMS: atom_id res chain seq x y z
N MET A 1 -12.54 16.56 -29.27
CA MET A 1 -13.59 17.44 -28.75
C MET A 1 -14.56 16.59 -27.94
N PHE A 2 -14.41 16.55 -26.62
CA PHE A 2 -15.40 15.95 -25.72
C PHE A 2 -15.60 16.89 -24.54
N ASN A 3 -16.86 17.22 -24.35
CA ASN A 3 -17.38 18.34 -23.58
C ASN A 3 -17.56 17.89 -22.11
N HIS A 4 -16.92 18.55 -21.15
CA HIS A 4 -17.11 18.30 -19.72
C HIS A 4 -18.06 19.34 -19.13
N THR A 5 -19.27 18.91 -18.78
CA THR A 5 -20.16 19.64 -17.86
C THR A 5 -19.89 19.19 -16.42
N PRO A 6 -19.71 20.10 -15.46
CA PRO A 6 -19.64 19.75 -14.05
C PRO A 6 -21.03 19.81 -13.38
N VAL A 7 -21.43 18.71 -12.74
CA VAL A 7 -22.60 18.65 -11.84
C VAL A 7 -22.15 19.03 -10.43
N THR A 8 -22.72 20.13 -9.93
CA THR A 8 -22.57 20.62 -8.56
C THR A 8 -23.48 19.81 -7.61
N SER A 9 -22.92 19.30 -6.51
CA SER A 9 -23.71 18.70 -5.42
C SER A 9 -23.46 19.43 -4.12
N ARG A 10 -24.43 20.24 -3.71
CA ARG A 10 -24.52 20.91 -2.40
C ARG A 10 -25.03 19.91 -1.37
N ARG A 11 -24.22 19.57 -0.36
CA ARG A 11 -24.69 18.88 0.85
C ARG A 11 -25.13 19.91 1.90
N ARG A 12 -26.42 19.87 2.25
CA ARG A 12 -26.99 20.57 3.41
C ARG A 12 -26.99 19.61 4.62
N LEU A 13 -26.45 20.09 5.74
CA LEU A 13 -26.60 19.50 7.08
C LEU A 13 -27.91 20.00 7.69
N PRO A 14 -28.66 19.18 8.44
CA PRO A 14 -29.55 19.68 9.46
C PRO A 14 -29.04 19.35 10.88
N LEU A 15 -28.95 20.43 11.66
CA LEU A 15 -29.04 20.49 13.12
C LEU A 15 -30.39 19.95 13.61
N PHE A 16 -30.40 19.11 14.65
CA PHE A 16 -31.48 19.00 15.66
C PHE A 16 -30.84 18.45 16.94
N ALA A 17 -30.66 19.23 18.00
CA ALA A 17 -31.65 19.73 18.98
C ALA A 17 -32.15 18.62 19.91
N GLY A 18 -31.71 18.67 21.17
CA GLY A 18 -32.12 17.76 22.23
C GLY A 18 -33.48 18.11 22.82
N ALA A 19 -34.09 17.12 23.47
CA ALA A 19 -35.14 17.31 24.46
C ALA A 19 -35.14 16.11 25.42
N VAL A 20 -34.96 16.42 26.71
CA VAL A 20 -35.09 15.53 27.85
C VAL A 20 -36.55 15.61 28.33
N VAL A 21 -37.24 14.48 28.50
CA VAL A 21 -38.47 14.41 29.30
C VAL A 21 -38.46 13.13 30.12
N SER A 22 -38.48 13.29 31.44
CA SER A 22 -38.66 12.24 32.44
C SER A 22 -40.15 12.06 32.77
N GLY A 23 -40.58 10.79 32.88
CA GLY A 23 -41.48 10.29 33.92
C GLY A 23 -43.00 10.52 33.81
N ALA A 24 -43.75 9.42 33.61
CA ALA A 24 -45.05 9.19 34.26
C ALA A 24 -45.39 7.68 34.29
N LEU A 25 -45.77 7.20 35.49
CA LEU A 25 -46.36 5.89 35.80
C LEU A 25 -47.77 5.74 35.19
N VAL A 26 -48.23 4.49 34.96
CA VAL A 26 -49.48 3.88 35.48
C VAL A 26 -49.96 2.68 34.61
N LEU A 27 -50.19 1.55 35.30
CA LEU A 27 -51.09 0.40 35.12
C LEU A 27 -51.57 -0.07 33.72
N GLY A 28 -51.25 -1.34 33.42
CA GLY A 28 -52.27 -2.38 33.29
C GLY A 28 -53.13 -2.42 32.02
N ALA A 29 -52.60 -2.97 30.94
CA ALA A 29 -53.40 -3.65 29.90
C ALA A 29 -52.59 -4.84 29.37
N ALA A 30 -53.17 -6.04 29.47
CA ALA A 30 -52.64 -7.25 28.87
C ALA A 30 -52.62 -7.08 27.34
N LEU A 31 -51.45 -6.80 26.79
CA LEU A 31 -51.20 -6.86 25.36
C LEU A 31 -50.84 -8.30 25.00
N PRO A 32 -51.39 -8.87 23.92
CA PRO A 32 -50.92 -10.15 23.42
C PRO A 32 -49.43 -10.01 23.14
N ALA A 33 -48.64 -10.99 23.60
CA ALA A 33 -47.26 -11.15 23.18
C ALA A 33 -47.23 -11.34 21.67
N GLY A 34 -47.20 -10.21 20.95
CA GLY A 34 -46.85 -10.16 19.55
C GLY A 34 -45.38 -10.54 19.45
N ALA A 35 -45.11 -11.84 19.44
CA ALA A 35 -43.93 -12.37 18.78
C ALA A 35 -44.02 -11.90 17.33
N GLN A 36 -43.50 -10.70 17.06
CA GLN A 36 -43.20 -10.25 15.72
C GLN A 36 -42.06 -11.14 15.25
N THR A 37 -42.44 -12.26 14.67
CA THR A 37 -41.58 -13.10 13.85
C THR A 37 -41.05 -12.22 12.71
N GLY A 38 -39.89 -11.62 12.94
CA GLY A 38 -39.14 -10.85 11.95
C GLY A 38 -38.58 -11.77 10.87
N ALA A 39 -39.45 -12.41 10.09
CA ALA A 39 -39.07 -13.19 8.91
C ALA A 39 -38.64 -12.25 7.75
N GLY A 40 -39.19 -11.02 7.69
CA GLY A 40 -38.79 -10.02 6.68
C GLY A 40 -37.41 -9.39 6.95
N GLY A 41 -37.04 -9.20 8.22
CA GLY A 41 -35.78 -8.53 8.58
C GLY A 41 -34.54 -9.40 8.47
N THR A 42 -34.68 -10.73 8.45
CA THR A 42 -33.57 -11.68 8.34
C THR A 42 -33.13 -11.90 6.89
N GLY A 43 -34.07 -11.98 5.94
CA GLY A 43 -33.79 -12.05 4.51
C GLY A 43 -33.07 -10.80 3.98
N GLU A 44 -33.61 -9.61 4.24
CA GLU A 44 -32.99 -8.34 3.82
C GLU A 44 -31.61 -8.08 4.45
N ARG A 45 -31.36 -8.63 5.64
CA ARG A 45 -30.03 -8.57 6.28
C ARG A 45 -29.05 -9.53 5.60
N GLY A 46 -29.50 -10.73 5.23
CA GLY A 46 -28.72 -11.70 4.46
C GLY A 46 -28.31 -11.15 3.09
N ASP A 47 -29.25 -10.57 2.35
CA ASP A 47 -28.98 -10.00 1.01
C ASP A 47 -28.01 -8.83 1.05
N ARG A 48 -28.14 -7.96 2.07
CA ARG A 48 -27.19 -6.86 2.30
C ARG A 48 -25.79 -7.37 2.66
N ALA A 49 -25.70 -8.37 3.53
CA ALA A 49 -24.42 -8.98 3.91
C ALA A 49 -23.75 -9.64 2.69
N ARG A 50 -24.51 -10.34 1.86
CA ARG A 50 -24.03 -10.95 0.62
C ARG A 50 -23.52 -9.91 -0.36
N THR A 51 -24.33 -8.87 -0.62
CA THR A 51 -23.93 -7.76 -1.50
C THR A 51 -22.64 -7.09 -1.02
N ALA A 52 -22.52 -6.83 0.29
CA ALA A 52 -21.30 -6.25 0.86
C ALA A 52 -20.09 -7.16 0.71
N CYS A 53 -20.29 -8.47 0.85
CA CYS A 53 -19.25 -9.49 0.72
C CYS A 53 -18.75 -9.63 -0.72
N LEU A 54 -19.65 -9.70 -1.70
CA LEU A 54 -19.30 -9.71 -3.12
C LEU A 54 -18.57 -8.43 -3.51
N GLY A 55 -19.04 -7.25 -3.06
CA GLY A 55 -18.30 -6.00 -3.28
C GLY A 55 -16.93 -5.96 -2.60
N ALA A 56 -16.73 -6.71 -1.51
CA ALA A 56 -15.43 -6.85 -0.84
C ALA A 56 -14.49 -7.82 -1.59
N ILE A 57 -15.04 -8.85 -2.25
CA ILE A 57 -14.34 -9.73 -3.20
C ILE A 57 -13.89 -8.90 -4.41
N ASP A 58 -14.79 -8.16 -5.05
CA ASP A 58 -14.49 -7.32 -6.23
C ASP A 58 -13.32 -6.35 -5.96
N LYS A 59 -13.36 -5.67 -4.82
CA LYS A 59 -12.28 -4.74 -4.41
C LYS A 59 -10.93 -5.43 -4.26
N ARG A 60 -10.90 -6.68 -3.80
CA ARG A 60 -9.66 -7.44 -3.62
C ARG A 60 -9.12 -7.91 -4.96
N ILE A 61 -9.97 -8.47 -5.81
CA ILE A 61 -9.61 -8.89 -7.18
C ILE A 61 -9.01 -7.70 -7.95
N ALA A 62 -9.71 -6.57 -8.00
CA ALA A 62 -9.20 -5.37 -8.68
C ALA A 62 -7.86 -4.86 -8.10
N ALA A 63 -7.61 -5.05 -6.80
CA ALA A 63 -6.35 -4.69 -6.19
C ALA A 63 -5.22 -5.68 -6.52
N LEU A 64 -5.54 -6.96 -6.66
CA LEU A 64 -4.62 -8.01 -7.09
C LEU A 64 -4.25 -7.86 -8.57
N ASP A 65 -5.21 -7.54 -9.44
CA ASP A 65 -4.95 -7.23 -10.86
C ASP A 65 -3.94 -6.09 -10.99
N LYS A 66 -4.18 -4.99 -10.26
CA LYS A 66 -3.26 -3.86 -10.22
C LYS A 66 -1.89 -4.24 -9.66
N ALA A 67 -1.84 -5.16 -8.69
CA ALA A 67 -0.58 -5.67 -8.17
C ALA A 67 0.16 -6.49 -9.24
N SER A 68 -0.52 -7.34 -10.00
CA SER A 68 0.06 -8.11 -11.12
C SER A 68 0.62 -7.20 -12.23
N GLU A 69 -0.14 -6.17 -12.64
CA GLU A 69 0.34 -5.13 -13.58
C GLU A 69 1.57 -4.38 -13.04
N THR A 70 1.54 -4.07 -11.75
CA THR A 70 2.64 -3.40 -11.07
C THR A 70 3.89 -4.26 -11.06
N LEU A 71 3.76 -5.55 -10.72
CA LEU A 71 4.88 -6.48 -10.70
C LEU A 71 5.48 -6.59 -12.09
N SER A 72 4.69 -6.93 -13.11
CA SER A 72 5.16 -7.10 -14.49
C SER A 72 5.87 -5.87 -15.09
N SER A 73 5.47 -4.65 -14.70
CA SER A 73 6.06 -3.41 -15.21
C SER A 73 7.23 -2.85 -14.39
N ASP A 74 7.47 -3.35 -13.17
CA ASP A 74 8.55 -2.84 -12.32
C ASP A 74 9.92 -3.30 -12.83
N LYS A 75 10.81 -2.35 -13.14
CA LYS A 75 12.14 -2.64 -13.70
C LYS A 75 13.22 -2.86 -12.65
N HIS A 76 12.93 -2.55 -11.40
CA HIS A 76 13.90 -2.62 -10.31
C HIS A 76 13.69 -3.85 -9.43
N LEU A 77 12.47 -4.39 -9.42
CA LEU A 77 12.16 -5.62 -8.70
C LEU A 77 13.02 -6.78 -9.22
N THR A 78 13.70 -7.48 -8.30
CA THR A 78 14.50 -8.66 -8.63
C THR A 78 13.62 -9.79 -9.16
N ASP A 79 14.20 -10.67 -9.98
CA ASP A 79 13.46 -11.82 -10.54
C ASP A 79 12.93 -12.74 -9.43
N GLY A 80 13.74 -13.01 -8.39
CA GLY A 80 13.30 -13.84 -7.26
C GLY A 80 12.13 -13.25 -6.47
N HIS A 81 12.15 -11.93 -6.19
CA HIS A 81 11.03 -11.26 -5.53
C HIS A 81 9.80 -11.19 -6.42
N ARG A 82 9.99 -10.94 -7.73
CA ARG A 82 8.92 -10.95 -8.73
C ARG A 82 8.22 -12.28 -8.77
N ASP A 83 8.95 -13.38 -8.92
CA ASP A 83 8.38 -14.72 -9.03
C ASP A 83 7.61 -15.10 -7.76
N THR A 84 8.19 -14.79 -6.59
CA THR A 84 7.54 -15.01 -5.29
C THR A 84 6.24 -14.23 -5.16
N LEU A 85 6.24 -12.95 -5.51
CA LEU A 85 5.07 -12.08 -5.39
C LEU A 85 3.99 -12.42 -6.42
N THR A 86 4.37 -12.70 -7.67
CA THR A 86 3.44 -13.13 -8.73
C THR A 86 2.72 -14.41 -8.31
N THR A 87 3.47 -15.42 -7.86
CA THR A 87 2.89 -16.68 -7.36
C THR A 87 1.87 -16.45 -6.25
N ARG A 88 2.16 -15.57 -5.30
CA ARG A 88 1.26 -15.24 -4.19
C ARG A 88 0.03 -14.45 -4.63
N VAL A 89 0.22 -13.47 -5.52
CA VAL A 89 -0.87 -12.67 -6.09
C VAL A 89 -1.83 -13.56 -6.88
N ASP A 90 -1.30 -14.42 -7.75
CA ASP A 90 -2.11 -15.34 -8.56
C ASP A 90 -2.84 -16.35 -7.69
N SER A 91 -2.17 -16.93 -6.69
CA SER A 91 -2.80 -17.86 -5.75
C SER A 91 -3.93 -17.20 -4.97
N ALA A 92 -3.73 -15.96 -4.49
CA ALA A 92 -4.78 -15.20 -3.81
C ALA A 92 -5.93 -14.83 -4.74
N HIS A 93 -5.63 -14.49 -6.00
CA HIS A 93 -6.63 -14.17 -7.01
C HIS A 93 -7.53 -15.38 -7.27
N THR A 94 -6.95 -16.52 -7.67
CA THR A 94 -7.70 -17.76 -7.92
C THR A 94 -8.50 -18.21 -6.70
N GLY A 95 -7.91 -18.15 -5.49
CA GLY A 95 -8.59 -18.55 -4.27
C GLY A 95 -9.79 -17.66 -3.93
N ILE A 96 -9.67 -16.33 -4.10
CA ILE A 96 -10.76 -15.38 -3.86
C ILE A 96 -11.86 -15.53 -4.92
N GLU A 97 -11.50 -15.71 -6.19
CA GLU A 97 -12.49 -15.96 -7.26
C GLU A 97 -13.30 -17.23 -7.00
N ALA A 98 -12.67 -18.29 -6.51
CA ALA A 98 -13.34 -19.54 -6.17
C ALA A 98 -14.36 -19.41 -5.02
N ILE A 99 -14.24 -18.38 -4.17
CA ILE A 99 -15.20 -18.11 -3.08
C ILE A 99 -16.46 -17.40 -3.59
N ARG A 100 -16.39 -16.67 -4.70
CA ARG A 100 -17.54 -15.92 -5.24
C ARG A 100 -18.81 -16.78 -5.41
N PRO A 101 -18.80 -17.90 -6.14
CA PRO A 101 -20.01 -18.72 -6.31
C PRO A 101 -20.50 -19.34 -4.99
N GLN A 102 -19.60 -19.53 -4.01
CA GLN A 102 -19.97 -20.03 -2.69
C GLN A 102 -20.75 -18.96 -1.91
N VAL A 103 -20.31 -17.70 -1.96
CA VAL A 103 -21.03 -16.56 -1.34
C VAL A 103 -22.39 -16.34 -1.99
N GLU A 104 -22.49 -16.51 -3.32
CA GLU A 104 -23.75 -16.39 -4.07
C GLU A 104 -24.78 -17.48 -3.75
N SER A 105 -24.36 -18.63 -3.23
CA SER A 105 -25.24 -19.75 -2.91
C SER A 105 -25.38 -20.02 -1.41
N ALA A 106 -24.53 -19.43 -0.56
CA ALA A 106 -24.44 -19.72 0.87
C ALA A 106 -25.71 -19.39 1.66
N ALA A 107 -26.08 -20.28 2.57
CA ALA A 107 -27.05 -20.00 3.62
C ALA A 107 -26.51 -18.93 4.60
N ALA A 108 -27.41 -18.31 5.39
CA ALA A 108 -27.07 -17.15 6.22
C ALA A 108 -25.97 -17.43 7.28
N ASP A 109 -25.92 -18.64 7.81
CA ASP A 109 -24.92 -19.13 8.75
C ASP A 109 -23.54 -19.32 8.11
N GLN A 110 -23.50 -19.87 6.89
CA GLN A 110 -22.28 -20.07 6.10
C GLN A 110 -21.73 -18.77 5.51
N LEU A 111 -22.62 -17.83 5.15
CA LEU A 111 -22.26 -16.56 4.53
C LEU A 111 -21.27 -15.78 5.39
N LYS A 112 -21.50 -15.72 6.70
CA LYS A 112 -20.59 -15.00 7.62
C LYS A 112 -19.19 -15.60 7.61
N GLN A 113 -19.07 -16.93 7.60
CA GLN A 113 -17.79 -17.63 7.61
C GLN A 113 -17.02 -17.39 6.31
N LEU A 114 -17.68 -17.55 5.16
CA LEU A 114 -17.09 -17.29 3.84
C LEU A 114 -16.64 -15.84 3.67
N CYS A 115 -17.44 -14.89 4.14
CA CYS A 115 -17.08 -13.48 4.04
C CYS A 115 -15.92 -13.12 4.97
N SER A 116 -15.77 -13.81 6.10
CA SER A 116 -14.63 -13.65 6.99
C SER A 116 -13.34 -14.24 6.37
N SER A 117 -13.41 -15.43 5.77
CA SER A 117 -12.25 -16.11 5.19
C SER A 117 -11.60 -15.31 4.05
N VAL A 118 -12.40 -14.61 3.23
CA VAL A 118 -11.89 -13.69 2.20
C VAL A 118 -10.98 -12.60 2.78
N ALA A 119 -11.24 -12.16 4.02
CA ALA A 119 -10.41 -11.16 4.70
C ALA A 119 -9.24 -11.78 5.46
N THR A 120 -9.46 -12.89 6.17
CA THR A 120 -8.46 -13.50 7.05
C THR A 120 -7.47 -14.37 6.30
N ASP A 121 -7.90 -15.13 5.31
CA ASP A 121 -7.04 -16.18 4.76
C ASP A 121 -6.07 -15.60 3.73
N TYR A 122 -6.54 -14.60 2.97
CA TYR A 122 -5.74 -13.95 1.93
C TYR A 122 -5.08 -12.65 2.40
N ARG A 123 -5.68 -11.94 3.38
CA ARG A 123 -5.19 -10.67 3.94
C ARG A 123 -4.62 -9.69 2.90
N VAL A 124 -5.27 -9.60 1.74
CA VAL A 124 -4.80 -8.82 0.57
C VAL A 124 -4.31 -7.43 0.96
N PHE A 125 -5.13 -6.68 1.69
CA PHE A 125 -4.79 -5.31 2.10
C PHE A 125 -3.84 -5.20 3.29
N ALA A 126 -3.80 -6.21 4.16
CA ALA A 126 -3.05 -6.17 5.41
C ALA A 126 -1.60 -6.69 5.25
N VAL A 127 -1.38 -7.64 4.34
CA VAL A 127 -0.11 -8.33 4.14
C VAL A 127 0.33 -8.24 2.68
N LEU A 128 -0.44 -8.82 1.74
CA LEU A 128 0.05 -9.05 0.38
C LEU A 128 0.37 -7.77 -0.40
N LEU A 129 -0.52 -6.77 -0.43
CA LEU A 129 -0.23 -5.49 -1.10
C LEU A 129 0.91 -4.72 -0.42
N PRO A 130 0.99 -4.65 0.92
CA PRO A 130 2.19 -4.16 1.60
C PRO A 130 3.47 -4.88 1.20
N GLN A 131 3.48 -6.21 1.06
CA GLN A 131 4.67 -6.95 0.60
C GLN A 131 5.10 -6.52 -0.80
N VAL A 132 4.16 -6.40 -1.74
CA VAL A 132 4.43 -5.87 -3.08
C VAL A 132 5.05 -4.48 -2.97
N HIS A 133 4.51 -3.61 -2.13
CA HIS A 133 5.05 -2.26 -1.99
C HIS A 133 6.48 -2.25 -1.40
N LEU A 134 6.71 -3.00 -0.33
CA LEU A 134 7.98 -3.02 0.41
C LEU A 134 9.10 -3.67 -0.39
N ALA A 135 8.82 -4.78 -1.09
CA ALA A 135 9.80 -5.42 -1.97
C ALA A 135 10.24 -4.46 -3.09
N ARG A 136 9.28 -3.79 -3.75
CA ARG A 136 9.59 -2.83 -4.82
C ARG A 136 10.48 -1.68 -4.37
N ILE A 137 10.20 -1.08 -3.20
CA ILE A 137 11.02 0.03 -2.72
C ILE A 137 12.38 -0.44 -2.21
N GLY A 138 12.48 -1.65 -1.63
CA GLY A 138 13.75 -2.25 -1.24
C GLY A 138 14.64 -2.53 -2.45
N ASP A 139 14.08 -3.14 -3.49
CA ASP A 139 14.84 -3.45 -4.70
C ASP A 139 15.20 -2.19 -5.50
N ALA A 140 14.30 -1.20 -5.54
CA ALA A 140 14.60 0.10 -6.12
C ALA A 140 15.71 0.84 -5.36
N ALA A 141 15.81 0.68 -4.05
CA ALA A 141 16.90 1.23 -3.26
C ALA A 141 18.23 0.55 -3.59
N ALA A 142 18.25 -0.79 -3.66
CA ALA A 142 19.43 -1.54 -4.08
C ALA A 142 19.90 -1.13 -5.49
N ALA A 143 18.97 -1.02 -6.44
CA ALA A 143 19.26 -0.56 -7.80
C ALA A 143 19.81 0.89 -7.83
N ALA A 144 19.33 1.77 -6.95
CA ALA A 144 19.85 3.12 -6.81
C ALA A 144 21.29 3.14 -6.28
N GLN A 145 21.62 2.29 -5.31
CA GLN A 145 22.99 2.13 -4.81
C GLN A 145 23.94 1.66 -5.91
N THR A 146 23.61 0.56 -6.61
CA THR A 146 24.43 0.07 -7.73
C THR A 146 24.63 1.14 -8.81
N ARG A 147 23.61 1.96 -9.07
CA ARG A 147 23.73 3.05 -10.04
C ARG A 147 24.64 4.16 -9.55
N ALA A 148 24.58 4.52 -8.27
CA ALA A 148 25.46 5.52 -7.66
C ALA A 148 26.92 5.07 -7.71
N ASP A 149 27.19 3.82 -7.30
CA ASP A 149 28.53 3.22 -7.37
C ASP A 149 29.07 3.20 -8.81
N GLY A 150 28.20 2.93 -9.79
CA GLY A 150 28.58 2.93 -11.20
C GLY A 150 28.87 4.32 -11.81
N VAL A 151 28.53 5.41 -11.11
CA VAL A 151 28.77 6.79 -11.59
C VAL A 151 29.72 7.60 -10.71
N SER A 152 30.02 7.18 -9.48
CA SER A 152 30.93 7.88 -8.55
C SER A 152 32.27 8.18 -9.19
N ALA A 153 32.93 7.16 -9.77
CA ALA A 153 34.22 7.33 -10.46
C ALA A 153 34.17 8.37 -11.61
N LYS A 154 33.02 8.52 -12.29
CA LYS A 154 32.85 9.51 -13.37
C LYS A 154 32.64 10.92 -12.83
N ILE A 155 32.00 11.04 -11.66
CA ILE A 155 31.85 12.30 -10.94
C ILE A 155 33.23 12.77 -10.49
N ASP A 156 34.00 11.89 -9.85
CA ASP A 156 35.37 12.18 -9.38
C ASP A 156 36.29 12.58 -10.54
N GLU A 157 36.24 11.85 -11.65
CA GLU A 157 37.03 12.19 -12.83
C GLU A 157 36.64 13.56 -13.42
N ALA A 158 35.35 13.91 -13.41
CA ALA A 158 34.89 15.22 -13.86
C ALA A 158 35.35 16.36 -12.95
N ILE A 159 35.28 16.16 -11.63
CA ILE A 159 35.80 17.09 -10.62
C ILE A 159 37.31 17.25 -10.80
N GLY A 160 38.05 16.15 -10.91
CA GLY A 160 39.50 16.16 -11.08
C GLY A 160 39.94 16.92 -12.34
N ARG A 161 39.26 16.73 -13.47
CA ARG A 161 39.53 17.50 -14.70
C ARG A 161 39.26 18.99 -14.53
N ALA A 162 38.18 19.37 -13.84
CA ALA A 162 37.86 20.77 -13.61
C ALA A 162 38.88 21.44 -12.68
N ASN A 163 39.33 20.73 -11.64
CA ASN A 163 40.36 21.19 -10.74
C ASN A 163 41.71 21.37 -11.46
N ALA A 164 42.10 20.42 -12.31
CA ALA A 164 43.30 20.53 -13.14
C ALA A 164 43.23 21.70 -14.14
N ALA A 165 42.03 22.11 -14.53
CA ALA A 165 41.78 23.30 -15.35
C ALA A 165 41.72 24.61 -14.52
N GLY A 166 42.00 24.56 -13.21
CA GLY A 166 42.02 25.73 -12.32
C GLY A 166 40.64 26.24 -11.90
N LYS A 167 39.56 25.46 -12.08
CA LYS A 167 38.22 25.84 -11.62
C LYS A 167 38.06 25.56 -10.12
N ASN A 168 37.25 26.37 -9.42
CA ASN A 168 36.82 26.05 -8.06
C ASN A 168 35.87 24.84 -8.13
N VAL A 169 36.20 23.76 -7.41
CA VAL A 169 35.44 22.52 -7.39
C VAL A 169 34.78 22.21 -6.04
N ASP A 170 34.80 23.15 -5.10
CA ASP A 170 34.36 22.94 -3.71
C ASP A 170 32.88 22.50 -3.68
N ALA A 171 32.00 23.24 -4.37
CA ALA A 171 30.58 22.93 -4.42
C ALA A 171 30.27 21.59 -5.11
N ALA A 172 31.06 21.22 -6.13
CA ALA A 172 30.89 19.93 -6.80
C ALA A 172 31.35 18.75 -5.92
N THR A 173 32.40 18.96 -5.13
CA THR A 173 32.92 17.99 -4.16
C THR A 173 31.93 17.79 -3.03
N GLU A 174 31.42 18.87 -2.43
CA GLU A 174 30.38 18.81 -1.39
C GLU A 174 29.10 18.13 -1.91
N ALA A 175 28.70 18.41 -3.15
CA ALA A 175 27.55 17.75 -3.75
C ALA A 175 27.77 16.23 -3.96
N ALA A 176 28.99 15.81 -4.31
CA ALA A 176 29.33 14.40 -4.48
C ALA A 176 29.30 13.66 -3.13
N GLU A 177 29.91 14.23 -2.09
CA GLU A 177 29.86 13.70 -0.72
C GLU A 177 28.40 13.59 -0.22
N ALA A 178 27.57 14.62 -0.46
CA ALA A 178 26.16 14.57 -0.09
C ALA A 178 25.35 13.48 -0.85
N LEU A 179 25.76 13.14 -2.08
CA LEU A 179 25.17 12.01 -2.80
C LEU A 179 25.58 10.69 -2.17
N ASP A 180 26.85 10.52 -1.85
CA ASP A 180 27.38 9.30 -1.22
C ASP A 180 26.72 9.05 0.15
N ASP A 181 26.62 10.09 0.98
CA ASP A 181 25.92 10.02 2.28
C ASP A 181 24.45 9.62 2.12
N ALA A 182 23.75 10.23 1.16
CA ALA A 182 22.35 9.91 0.90
C ALA A 182 22.17 8.46 0.42
N VAL A 183 23.10 7.95 -0.39
CA VAL A 183 23.10 6.58 -0.90
C VAL A 183 23.43 5.58 0.21
N ALA A 184 24.40 5.87 1.05
CA ALA A 184 24.76 5.05 2.20
C ALA A 184 23.60 4.94 3.20
N LYS A 185 22.92 6.07 3.47
CA LYS A 185 21.74 6.08 4.32
C LYS A 185 20.60 5.26 3.73
N LEU A 186 20.30 5.46 2.43
CA LEU A 186 19.29 4.68 1.71
C LEU A 186 19.58 3.17 1.81
N GLY A 187 20.83 2.77 1.63
CA GLY A 187 21.26 1.38 1.75
C GLY A 187 21.02 0.78 3.12
N THR A 188 21.39 1.53 4.16
CA THR A 188 21.18 1.13 5.56
C THR A 188 19.70 0.93 5.86
N ASP A 189 18.86 1.90 5.48
CA ASP A 189 17.42 1.84 5.74
C ASP A 189 16.71 0.77 4.88
N ALA A 190 17.24 0.45 3.69
CA ALA A 190 16.67 -0.57 2.81
C ALA A 190 17.12 -2.00 3.12
N GLN A 191 18.19 -2.19 3.89
CA GLN A 191 18.84 -3.49 4.07
C GLN A 191 17.86 -4.57 4.54
N GLY A 192 17.69 -5.62 3.74
CA GLY A 192 16.82 -6.76 4.05
C GLY A 192 15.32 -6.44 4.10
N LEU A 193 14.88 -5.24 3.70
CA LEU A 193 13.46 -4.85 3.77
C LEU A 193 12.57 -5.77 2.93
N ALA A 194 12.99 -6.08 1.70
CA ALA A 194 12.24 -6.93 0.80
C ALA A 194 12.11 -8.36 1.35
N ASP A 195 13.24 -8.98 1.75
CA ASP A 195 13.27 -10.31 2.33
C ASP A 195 12.43 -10.42 3.60
N GLN A 196 12.57 -9.44 4.52
CA GLN A 196 11.79 -9.38 5.75
C GLN A 196 10.29 -9.26 5.48
N ALA A 197 9.91 -8.44 4.49
CA ALA A 197 8.51 -8.33 4.10
C ALA A 197 8.00 -9.63 3.50
N LEU A 198 8.75 -10.28 2.62
CA LEU A 198 8.35 -11.52 1.95
C LEU A 198 8.33 -12.73 2.89
N ALA A 199 9.09 -12.72 3.98
CA ALA A 199 9.06 -13.77 5.00
C ALA A 199 7.72 -13.84 5.75
N ILE A 200 6.95 -12.75 5.80
CA ILE A 200 5.65 -12.70 6.49
C ILE A 200 4.61 -13.46 5.65
N THR A 201 3.93 -14.42 6.25
CA THR A 201 2.77 -15.07 5.62
C THR A 201 1.49 -14.39 6.08
N PRO A 202 0.37 -14.55 5.34
CA PRO A 202 -0.94 -14.14 5.83
C PRO A 202 -1.24 -14.71 7.22
N ALA A 203 -0.85 -15.96 7.49
CA ALA A 203 -1.10 -16.63 8.77
C ALA A 203 -0.39 -15.96 9.96
N ASP A 204 0.79 -15.36 9.75
CA ASP A 204 1.57 -14.69 10.80
C ASP A 204 0.93 -13.40 11.29
N PHE A 205 -0.03 -12.84 10.53
CA PHE A 205 -0.70 -11.60 10.91
C PHE A 205 -1.76 -11.86 11.99
N ASN A 206 -1.39 -11.69 13.25
CA ASN A 206 -2.22 -11.88 14.43
C ASN A 206 -3.31 -10.79 14.66
N GLY A 207 -3.41 -9.78 13.79
CA GLY A 207 -4.40 -8.71 13.91
C GLY A 207 -3.86 -7.41 14.55
N ASP A 208 -2.81 -7.52 15.36
CA ASP A 208 -2.21 -6.39 16.10
C ASP A 208 -1.26 -5.53 15.25
N LYS A 209 -1.09 -5.87 13.97
CA LYS A 209 -0.23 -5.18 12.98
C LYS A 209 1.27 -5.14 13.32
N ASP A 210 1.67 -5.61 14.50
CA ASP A 210 3.04 -5.61 15.01
C ASP A 210 4.07 -6.21 14.04
N VAL A 211 3.66 -7.19 13.22
CA VAL A 211 4.55 -7.83 12.23
C VAL A 211 4.82 -6.94 11.01
N MET A 212 3.87 -6.09 10.60
CA MET A 212 3.97 -5.28 9.38
C MET A 212 4.30 -3.82 9.66
N ASP A 213 3.93 -3.27 10.81
CA ASP A 213 4.10 -1.84 11.09
C ASP A 213 5.56 -1.39 11.17
N PRO A 214 6.49 -2.12 11.81
CA PRO A 214 7.92 -1.79 11.75
C PRO A 214 8.46 -1.75 10.32
N LEU A 215 8.02 -2.69 9.47
CA LEU A 215 8.43 -2.74 8.07
C LEU A 215 7.82 -1.60 7.25
N ARG A 216 6.60 -1.15 7.58
CA ARG A 216 5.98 0.02 6.96
C ARG A 216 6.73 1.30 7.31
N GLU A 217 7.14 1.47 8.56
CA GLU A 217 7.95 2.63 8.96
C GLU A 217 9.31 2.62 8.28
N LYS A 218 9.98 1.45 8.24
CA LYS A 218 11.21 1.28 7.46
C LYS A 218 11.01 1.62 5.99
N GLY A 219 9.92 1.15 5.38
CA GLY A 219 9.56 1.51 4.01
C GLY A 219 9.33 3.01 3.78
N LYS A 220 8.74 3.72 4.75
CA LYS A 220 8.63 5.19 4.68
C LYS A 220 9.99 5.87 4.71
N ALA A 221 10.90 5.41 5.58
CA ALA A 221 12.27 5.92 5.65
C ALA A 221 13.01 5.72 4.31
N VAL A 222 12.96 4.50 3.75
CA VAL A 222 13.55 4.19 2.43
C VAL A 222 13.00 5.10 1.32
N ARG A 223 11.69 5.41 1.34
CA ARG A 223 11.11 6.34 0.36
C ARG A 223 11.59 7.77 0.55
N ALA A 224 11.75 8.22 1.79
CA ALA A 224 12.28 9.55 2.09
C ALA A 224 13.74 9.66 1.62
N ASP A 225 14.55 8.66 1.92
CA ASP A 225 15.96 8.60 1.53
C ASP A 225 16.12 8.50 0.02
N GLY A 226 15.28 7.71 -0.67
CA GLY A 226 15.29 7.66 -2.13
C GLY A 226 14.97 9.01 -2.77
N LYS A 227 14.18 9.86 -2.11
CA LYS A 227 13.95 11.25 -2.53
C LYS A 227 15.19 12.11 -2.27
N ALA A 228 15.88 11.92 -1.14
CA ALA A 228 17.13 12.60 -0.82
C ALA A 228 18.23 12.28 -1.85
N VAL A 229 18.43 11.00 -2.20
CA VAL A 229 19.37 10.57 -3.25
C VAL A 229 19.09 11.28 -4.58
N ARG A 230 17.81 11.34 -4.99
CA ARG A 230 17.44 12.05 -6.23
C ARG A 230 17.73 13.54 -6.18
N ALA A 231 17.53 14.16 -5.01
CA ALA A 231 17.85 15.57 -4.81
C ALA A 231 19.36 15.81 -4.89
N ALA A 232 20.16 15.03 -4.16
CA ALA A 232 21.62 15.11 -4.18
C ALA A 232 22.20 14.88 -5.59
N ALA A 233 21.74 13.84 -6.30
CA ALA A 233 22.15 13.58 -7.68
C ALA A 233 21.82 14.73 -8.64
N LYS A 234 20.71 15.45 -8.41
CA LYS A 234 20.36 16.64 -9.19
C LYS A 234 21.31 17.80 -8.89
N THR A 235 21.72 17.98 -7.63
CA THR A 235 22.72 18.97 -7.23
C THR A 235 24.06 18.68 -7.88
N VAL A 236 24.58 17.45 -7.76
CA VAL A 236 25.82 17.01 -8.44
C VAL A 236 25.80 17.36 -9.93
N ARG A 237 24.71 17.02 -10.62
CA ARG A 237 24.57 17.33 -12.05
C ARG A 237 24.61 18.83 -12.33
N THR A 238 24.03 19.66 -11.46
CA THR A 238 24.03 21.11 -11.60
C THR A 238 25.44 21.66 -11.44
N GLU A 239 26.16 21.26 -10.39
CA GLU A 239 27.52 21.72 -10.12
C GLU A 239 28.51 21.27 -11.20
N LEU A 240 28.44 20.00 -11.62
CA LEU A 240 29.26 19.50 -12.73
C LEU A 240 28.98 20.24 -14.05
N LYS A 241 27.76 20.73 -14.27
CA LYS A 241 27.44 21.55 -15.44
C LYS A 241 28.02 22.96 -15.33
N ALA A 242 27.96 23.56 -14.14
CA ALA A 242 28.58 24.86 -13.87
C ALA A 242 30.09 24.82 -14.11
N LEU A 243 30.76 23.71 -13.76
CA LEU A 243 32.18 23.48 -14.06
C LEU A 243 32.50 23.32 -15.56
N ARG A 244 31.52 23.20 -16.44
CA ARG A 244 31.73 23.10 -17.91
C ARG A 244 31.48 24.41 -18.63
N GLY A 245 30.66 25.30 -18.06
CA GLY A 245 30.54 26.69 -18.49
C GLY A 245 31.80 27.48 -18.19
#